data_AF-A0AA43CR57-F1
#
_entry.id   AF-A0AA43CR57-F1
#
_cell.length_a   1.000
_cell.length_b   1.000
_cell.length_c   1.000
_cell.angle_alpha   90.00
_cell.angle_beta   90.00
_cell.angle_gamma   90.00
#
_symmetry.space_group_name_H-M   'P 1'
#
loop_
_entity.id
_entity.type
_entity.pdbx_description
1 polymer ?
#
loop_
_entity_poly.entity_id
_entity_poly.type
_entity_poly.pdbx_seq_one_letter_code
_entity_poly.pdbx_strand_id
1 'polypeptide(L)'
;MTRAISRGSWTAALVVSGLFLLVSWPGHSAVPTAINYQGSLTDASGTPINTTLDMTFSLYDSAGAASALWSETQSVTVTNGVFSVDLGTATPFPPNFFTAPLYLGVTVVGDAEMTPRLPFRAVPFAFSAEQLVACAPGETNCAGTCVDLQTDESNCGTCGNVCVGGEICVGGVCAADGDGDGWTVGAGDCDDGDPNVNPDAAEVCNSIDDDCDASIDEPGAIGETEWFADLDADGFGDSASSIFACSQPPNTADNGGDCDDADPDVNPGAAEVCNGADDNCNSSTDEGVCICGNTVTEAFAGETCDDGNANDNDDCINACQVATCGDGVLHNQGSGTEQCDDGNAINGDGCSDACFLEGGSSCVGIPDGTLCDDADACTVPDQCQSEICVGGAPLVCDDDNICTTDSCDPVTGCVFTNLPNGTSCGPSGEVCDGAGTCLAP
;
A
#
# COMPACT_ATOMS: atom_id res chain seq x y z
N MET A 1 -63.57 78.71 -4.23
CA MET A 1 -64.06 78.89 -5.61
C MET A 1 -64.11 77.50 -6.24
N THR A 2 -65.28 76.87 -6.16
CA THR A 2 -65.52 75.51 -6.64
C THR A 2 -66.21 75.64 -7.98
N ARG A 3 -65.57 75.21 -9.07
CA ARG A 3 -66.19 75.25 -10.40
C ARG A 3 -66.32 73.85 -10.99
N ALA A 4 -67.56 73.58 -11.33
CA ALA A 4 -68.18 72.33 -11.70
C ALA A 4 -67.76 71.81 -13.08
N ILE A 5 -67.88 70.49 -13.20
CA ILE A 5 -67.83 69.71 -14.43
C ILE A 5 -69.11 69.96 -15.24
N SER A 6 -69.00 70.40 -16.50
CA SER A 6 -70.11 70.45 -17.46
C SER A 6 -69.97 69.32 -18.48
N ARG A 7 -71.02 68.49 -18.61
CA ARG A 7 -71.11 67.42 -19.61
C ARG A 7 -71.49 67.99 -20.97
N GLY A 8 -70.71 67.65 -22.00
CA GLY A 8 -71.00 67.91 -23.41
C GLY A 8 -71.47 66.63 -24.13
N SER A 9 -72.71 66.73 -24.62
CA SER A 9 -73.47 65.88 -25.53
C SER A 9 -72.70 64.96 -26.50
N TRP A 10 -73.17 63.72 -26.61
CA TRP A 10 -72.79 62.72 -27.60
C TRP A 10 -73.44 63.03 -28.97
N THR A 11 -72.65 63.06 -30.02
CA THR A 11 -73.11 62.82 -31.40
C THR A 11 -72.21 61.75 -32.01
N ALA A 12 -72.82 60.64 -32.38
CA ALA A 12 -72.17 59.48 -32.97
C ALA A 12 -71.51 59.84 -34.31
N ALA A 13 -70.23 59.51 -34.45
CA ALA A 13 -69.55 59.40 -35.73
C ALA A 13 -68.75 58.09 -35.74
N LEU A 14 -69.15 57.20 -36.65
CA LEU A 14 -68.46 55.98 -37.05
C LEU A 14 -67.03 56.31 -37.49
N VAL A 15 -66.02 55.89 -36.71
CA VAL A 15 -64.61 55.86 -37.16
C VAL A 15 -63.93 54.62 -36.58
N VAL A 16 -63.57 53.71 -37.49
CA VAL A 16 -62.47 52.72 -37.49
C VAL A 16 -61.99 52.23 -36.12
N SER A 17 -62.22 50.95 -35.84
CA SER A 17 -61.63 50.17 -34.75
C SER A 17 -60.10 50.10 -34.90
N GLY A 18 -59.40 51.15 -34.49
CA GLY A 18 -57.96 51.14 -34.23
C GLY A 18 -57.71 50.48 -32.88
N LEU A 19 -57.00 49.35 -32.91
CA LEU A 19 -56.43 48.70 -31.74
C LEU A 19 -55.57 49.71 -30.98
N PHE A 20 -56.15 50.32 -29.93
CA PHE A 20 -55.43 51.15 -28.97
C PHE A 20 -54.49 50.22 -28.19
N LEU A 21 -53.30 49.99 -28.74
CA LEU A 21 -52.16 49.54 -27.95
C LEU A 21 -51.95 50.58 -26.86
N LEU A 22 -52.29 50.21 -25.63
CA LEU A 22 -51.82 50.89 -24.43
C LEU A 22 -50.30 50.77 -24.45
N VAL A 23 -49.64 51.73 -25.09
CA VAL A 23 -48.21 51.96 -24.90
C VAL A 23 -48.08 52.41 -23.45
N SER A 24 -47.83 51.45 -22.57
CA SER A 24 -47.33 51.72 -21.24
C SER A 24 -45.98 52.42 -21.43
N TRP A 25 -45.99 53.74 -21.35
CA TRP A 25 -44.75 54.49 -21.17
C TRP A 25 -44.16 54.05 -19.84
N PRO A 26 -42.95 53.47 -19.79
CA PRO A 26 -42.27 53.31 -18.53
C PRO A 26 -41.84 54.71 -18.10
N GLY A 27 -42.69 55.38 -17.33
CA GLY A 27 -42.28 56.51 -16.52
C GLY A 27 -41.37 55.99 -15.42
N HIS A 28 -40.11 55.73 -15.75
CA HIS A 28 -39.09 55.51 -14.74
C HIS A 28 -38.98 56.81 -13.95
N SER A 29 -39.37 56.78 -12.68
CA SER A 29 -39.05 57.87 -11.77
C SER A 29 -37.54 57.95 -11.68
N ALA A 30 -36.95 59.09 -12.04
CA ALA A 30 -35.51 59.29 -11.91
C ALA A 30 -35.10 59.02 -10.46
N VAL A 31 -34.07 58.19 -10.29
CA VAL A 31 -33.53 57.85 -8.98
C VAL A 31 -32.89 59.11 -8.38
N PRO A 32 -33.20 59.50 -7.13
CA PRO A 32 -32.59 60.69 -6.52
C PRO A 32 -31.07 60.55 -6.42
N THR A 33 -30.33 61.48 -7.03
CA THR A 33 -28.86 61.48 -7.07
C THR A 33 -28.21 62.36 -5.99
N ALA A 34 -29.00 62.92 -5.08
CA ALA A 34 -28.57 63.83 -4.02
C ALA A 34 -28.89 63.28 -2.63
N ILE A 35 -28.09 63.67 -1.63
CA ILE A 35 -28.22 63.20 -0.24
C ILE A 35 -28.56 64.39 0.67
N ASN A 36 -29.72 64.34 1.33
CA ASN A 36 -30.07 65.38 2.30
C ASN A 36 -29.17 65.30 3.55
N TYR A 37 -28.61 66.43 3.95
CA TYR A 37 -27.84 66.61 5.17
C TYR A 37 -28.40 67.78 5.99
N GLN A 38 -28.45 67.61 7.30
CA GLN A 38 -28.98 68.61 8.23
C GLN A 38 -28.01 68.84 9.37
N GLY A 39 -27.94 70.08 9.84
CA GLY A 39 -27.06 70.46 10.93
C GLY A 39 -27.54 71.70 11.68
N SER A 40 -26.81 72.03 12.75
CA SER A 40 -27.03 73.24 13.53
C SER A 40 -25.74 74.05 13.60
N LEU A 41 -25.86 75.37 13.54
CA LEU A 41 -24.78 76.35 13.55
C LEU A 41 -25.09 77.48 14.53
N THR A 42 -24.14 77.74 15.41
CA THR A 42 -24.17 78.85 16.37
C THR A 42 -22.93 79.72 16.19
N ASP A 43 -23.00 80.97 16.62
CA ASP A 43 -21.80 81.80 16.74
C ASP A 43 -20.93 81.36 17.94
N ALA A 44 -19.77 82.00 18.13
CA ALA A 44 -18.84 81.71 19.22
C ALA A 44 -19.43 81.91 20.63
N SER A 45 -20.54 82.64 20.76
CA SER A 45 -21.28 82.83 22.02
C SER A 45 -22.37 81.79 22.25
N GLY A 46 -22.59 80.89 21.29
CA GLY A 46 -23.67 79.89 21.32
C GLY A 46 -25.02 80.42 20.82
N THR A 47 -25.06 81.62 20.22
CA THR A 47 -26.29 82.19 19.67
C THR A 47 -26.60 81.56 18.30
N PRO A 48 -27.83 81.08 18.05
CA PRO A 48 -28.19 80.48 16.76
C PRO A 48 -28.06 81.46 15.59
N ILE A 49 -27.40 81.00 14.51
CA ILE A 49 -27.23 81.81 13.30
C ILE A 49 -28.53 81.87 12.50
N ASN A 50 -28.86 83.05 11.96
CA ASN A 50 -30.09 83.33 11.20
C ASN A 50 -29.77 84.09 9.89
N THR A 51 -28.88 83.54 9.08
CA THR A 51 -28.47 84.15 7.80
C THR A 51 -28.11 83.06 6.78
N THR A 52 -27.96 83.45 5.51
CA THR A 52 -27.37 82.60 4.48
C THR A 52 -25.84 82.70 4.54
N LEU A 53 -25.17 81.55 4.47
CA LEU A 53 -23.71 81.41 4.47
C LEU A 53 -23.29 80.43 3.37
N ASP A 54 -22.13 80.65 2.77
CA ASP A 54 -21.53 79.65 1.89
C ASP A 54 -20.83 78.57 2.74
N MET A 55 -21.23 77.33 2.54
CA MET A 55 -20.70 76.19 3.26
C MET A 55 -20.09 75.19 2.29
N THR A 56 -18.88 74.72 2.58
CA THR A 56 -18.20 73.68 1.83
C THR A 56 -18.33 72.36 2.57
N PHE A 57 -18.84 71.34 1.89
CA PHE A 57 -18.98 69.97 2.37
C PHE A 57 -17.96 69.08 1.66
N SER A 58 -17.20 68.32 2.43
CA SER A 58 -16.12 67.47 1.91
C SER A 58 -16.21 66.07 2.50
N LEU A 59 -16.01 65.05 1.67
CA LEU A 59 -16.02 63.64 2.08
C LEU A 59 -14.62 63.04 2.01
N TYR A 60 -14.28 62.24 3.01
CA TYR A 60 -12.95 61.66 3.23
C TYR A 60 -13.04 60.16 3.51
N ASP A 61 -11.98 59.41 3.20
CA ASP A 61 -11.83 57.98 3.54
C ASP A 61 -11.59 57.73 5.03
N SER A 62 -11.13 58.74 5.77
CA SER A 62 -10.82 58.65 7.19
C SER A 62 -10.97 60.00 7.90
N ALA A 63 -11.17 59.97 9.22
CA ALA A 63 -11.37 61.17 10.02
C ALA A 63 -10.18 62.17 9.97
N GLY A 64 -8.97 61.68 9.67
CA GLY A 64 -7.72 62.47 9.64
C GLY A 64 -7.10 62.64 8.25
N ALA A 65 -7.81 62.27 7.17
CA ALA A 65 -7.30 62.36 5.81
C ALA A 65 -6.87 63.78 5.42
N ALA A 66 -5.74 63.90 4.71
CA ALA A 66 -5.20 65.19 4.29
C ALA A 66 -5.95 65.80 3.08
N SER A 67 -6.64 64.98 2.28
CA SER A 67 -7.30 65.39 1.03
C SER A 67 -8.72 64.85 0.95
N ALA A 68 -9.66 65.67 0.48
CA ALA A 68 -11.04 65.25 0.24
C ALA A 68 -11.13 64.38 -1.03
N LEU A 69 -11.92 63.31 -0.96
CA LEU A 69 -12.26 62.47 -2.12
C LEU A 69 -13.32 63.15 -3.00
N TRP A 70 -14.17 63.96 -2.39
CA TRP A 70 -15.20 64.74 -3.05
C TRP A 70 -15.50 65.99 -2.23
N SER A 71 -15.86 67.09 -2.90
CA SER A 71 -16.20 68.34 -2.24
C SER A 71 -17.17 69.17 -3.09
N GLU A 72 -18.05 69.91 -2.42
CA GLU A 72 -18.86 70.94 -3.05
C GLU A 72 -19.11 72.13 -2.11
N THR A 73 -19.36 73.30 -2.69
CA THR A 73 -19.72 74.51 -1.94
C THR A 73 -21.12 74.95 -2.34
N GLN A 74 -21.97 75.16 -1.34
CA GLN A 74 -23.35 75.61 -1.54
C GLN A 74 -23.67 76.83 -0.67
N SER A 75 -24.54 77.70 -1.18
CA SER A 75 -25.08 78.82 -0.40
C SER A 75 -26.29 78.34 0.39
N VAL A 76 -26.14 78.22 1.71
CA VAL A 76 -27.11 77.53 2.57
C VAL A 76 -27.75 78.52 3.54
N THR A 77 -29.08 78.56 3.54
CA THR A 77 -29.86 79.39 4.45
C THR A 77 -30.00 78.72 5.82
N VAL A 78 -29.47 79.37 6.86
CA VAL A 78 -29.59 78.92 8.25
C VAL A 78 -30.71 79.70 8.92
N THR A 79 -31.67 78.98 9.51
CA THR A 79 -32.80 79.57 10.24
C THR A 79 -32.87 78.99 11.66
N ASN A 80 -32.86 79.87 12.65
CA ASN A 80 -32.78 79.55 14.08
C ASN A 80 -31.65 78.56 14.40
N GLY A 81 -30.49 78.76 13.76
CA GLY A 81 -29.33 77.89 13.85
C GLY A 81 -29.42 76.61 13.03
N VAL A 82 -30.57 76.22 12.48
CA VAL A 82 -30.71 74.93 11.77
C VAL A 82 -30.62 75.14 10.25
N PHE A 83 -30.02 74.19 9.55
CA PHE A 83 -29.98 74.16 8.09
C PHE A 83 -30.27 72.75 7.53
N SER A 84 -30.70 72.71 6.28
CA SER A 84 -30.85 71.50 5.47
C SER A 84 -30.30 71.78 4.07
N VAL A 85 -29.51 70.85 3.55
CA VAL A 85 -28.84 70.95 2.24
C VAL A 85 -28.86 69.60 1.54
N ASP A 86 -29.01 69.59 0.22
CA ASP A 86 -28.93 68.36 -0.58
C ASP A 86 -27.55 68.25 -1.22
N LEU A 87 -26.76 67.31 -0.73
CA LEU A 87 -25.41 67.06 -1.20
C LEU A 87 -25.40 66.37 -2.55
N GLY A 88 -24.46 66.72 -3.43
CA GLY A 88 -24.36 66.17 -4.79
C GLY A 88 -25.15 66.95 -5.84
N THR A 89 -25.75 68.08 -5.46
CA THR A 89 -26.52 68.94 -6.37
C THR A 89 -25.64 69.99 -7.07
N ALA A 90 -24.56 70.44 -6.43
CA ALA A 90 -23.59 71.36 -7.05
C ALA A 90 -22.45 70.58 -7.73
N THR A 91 -21.94 69.53 -7.07
CA THR A 91 -20.96 68.60 -7.67
C THR A 91 -21.50 67.17 -7.58
N PRO A 92 -21.96 66.54 -8.68
CA PRO A 92 -22.43 65.16 -8.65
C PRO A 92 -21.41 64.19 -8.07
N PHE A 93 -21.87 63.17 -7.33
CA PHE A 93 -20.98 62.12 -6.81
C PHE A 93 -20.41 61.28 -7.96
N PRO A 94 -19.13 60.87 -7.90
CA PRO A 94 -18.57 59.92 -8.85
C PRO A 94 -19.29 58.56 -8.84
N PRO A 95 -19.23 57.79 -9.94
CA PRO A 95 -19.67 56.39 -9.93
C PRO A 95 -18.93 55.57 -8.86
N ASN A 96 -19.61 54.61 -8.22
CA ASN A 96 -19.05 53.70 -7.21
C ASN A 96 -18.42 54.38 -5.97
N PHE A 97 -18.81 55.61 -5.66
CA PHE A 97 -18.19 56.41 -4.60
C PHE A 97 -18.48 55.90 -3.17
N PHE A 98 -19.65 55.30 -2.94
CA PHE A 98 -20.11 54.89 -1.60
C PHE A 98 -19.80 53.41 -1.27
N THR A 99 -18.61 52.94 -1.62
CA THR A 99 -18.19 51.54 -1.43
C THR A 99 -17.47 51.27 -0.09
N ALA A 100 -17.11 52.32 0.65
CA ALA A 100 -16.43 52.25 1.94
C ALA A 100 -16.96 53.32 2.92
N PRO A 101 -16.68 53.20 4.23
CA PRO A 101 -17.04 54.23 5.21
C PRO A 101 -16.42 55.59 4.86
N LEU A 102 -17.24 56.65 4.92
CA LEU A 102 -16.80 58.02 4.65
C LEU A 102 -16.94 58.89 5.90
N TYR A 103 -16.18 59.99 5.93
CA TYR A 103 -16.20 60.99 7.00
C TYR A 103 -16.50 62.36 6.41
N LEU A 104 -17.43 63.10 7.04
CA LEU A 104 -17.85 64.41 6.57
C LEU A 104 -17.09 65.52 7.29
N GLY A 105 -16.47 66.40 6.49
CA GLY A 105 -15.95 67.69 6.91
C GLY A 105 -16.86 68.82 6.41
N VAL A 106 -17.04 69.83 7.24
CA VAL A 106 -17.82 71.03 6.92
C VAL A 106 -16.97 72.26 7.23
N THR A 107 -16.87 73.16 6.26
CA THR A 107 -16.21 74.46 6.40
C THR A 107 -17.23 75.56 6.16
N VAL A 108 -17.33 76.52 7.08
CA VAL A 108 -18.17 77.72 6.95
C VAL A 108 -17.24 78.88 6.60
N VAL A 109 -17.68 79.82 5.74
CA VAL A 109 -16.86 80.92 5.20
C VAL A 109 -15.84 81.49 6.19
N GLY A 110 -14.55 81.30 5.89
CA GLY A 110 -13.43 81.89 6.63
C GLY A 110 -13.03 81.17 7.92
N ASP A 111 -13.81 80.18 8.37
CA ASP A 111 -13.48 79.35 9.52
C ASP A 111 -12.61 78.15 9.13
N ALA A 112 -11.94 77.57 10.12
CA ALA A 112 -11.28 76.28 9.96
C ALA A 112 -12.31 75.15 9.79
N GLU A 113 -11.97 74.11 9.03
CA GLU A 113 -12.81 72.93 8.88
C GLU A 113 -13.13 72.30 10.26
N MET A 114 -14.39 71.89 10.44
CA MET A 114 -14.83 71.25 11.68
C MET A 114 -14.06 69.95 11.94
N THR A 115 -13.41 69.86 13.11
CA THR A 115 -12.66 68.68 13.57
C THR A 115 -13.07 68.27 15.00
N PRO A 116 -13.10 66.96 15.34
CA PRO A 116 -12.85 65.82 14.46
C PRO A 116 -14.01 65.57 13.48
N ARG A 117 -13.69 65.06 12.28
CA ARG A 117 -14.70 64.71 11.27
C ARG A 117 -15.59 63.58 11.76
N LEU A 118 -16.89 63.68 11.48
CA LEU A 118 -17.87 62.69 11.90
C LEU A 118 -18.08 61.64 10.80
N PRO A 119 -18.31 60.36 11.16
CA PRO A 119 -18.69 59.34 10.19
C PRO A 119 -19.96 59.76 9.44
N PHE A 120 -19.90 59.75 8.12
CA PHE A 120 -21.03 60.04 7.25
C PHE A 120 -21.89 58.78 7.12
N ARG A 121 -23.06 58.79 7.78
CA ARG A 121 -23.96 57.62 7.90
C ARG A 121 -25.26 57.75 7.09
N ALA A 122 -25.23 58.46 5.97
CA ALA A 122 -26.38 58.43 5.06
C ALA A 122 -26.51 57.02 4.45
N VAL A 123 -27.72 56.48 4.38
CA VAL A 123 -28.02 55.21 3.69
C VAL A 123 -28.63 55.57 2.33
N PRO A 124 -27.83 55.69 1.25
CA PRO A 124 -28.39 56.04 -0.05
C PRO A 124 -29.05 54.78 -0.65
N PHE A 125 -30.28 54.48 -0.23
CA PHE A 125 -31.11 53.42 -0.83
C PHE A 125 -31.24 53.55 -2.37
N ALA A 126 -30.96 54.74 -2.90
CA ALA A 126 -30.97 55.07 -4.32
C ALA A 126 -29.69 54.69 -5.08
N PHE A 127 -28.50 54.73 -4.47
CA PHE A 127 -27.23 54.53 -5.22
C PHE A 127 -26.85 53.05 -5.43
N SER A 128 -27.38 52.12 -4.62
CA SER A 128 -27.20 50.69 -4.86
C SER A 128 -28.19 50.10 -5.89
N ALA A 129 -29.13 50.89 -6.42
CA ALA A 129 -30.12 50.41 -7.38
C ALA A 129 -29.71 50.59 -8.87
N GLU A 130 -28.76 51.48 -9.19
CA GLU A 130 -28.17 51.57 -10.55
C GLU A 130 -27.09 50.52 -10.80
N GLN A 131 -26.62 49.82 -9.76
CA GLN A 131 -25.63 48.76 -9.87
C GLN A 131 -26.32 47.39 -10.03
N LEU A 132 -27.19 47.25 -11.04
CA LEU A 132 -27.90 45.99 -11.29
C LEU A 132 -27.70 45.38 -12.68
N VAL A 133 -26.79 45.91 -13.53
CA VAL A 133 -26.36 45.14 -14.71
C VAL A 133 -24.91 45.41 -15.15
N ALA A 134 -23.96 45.25 -14.23
CA ALA A 134 -22.58 44.97 -14.63
C ALA A 134 -22.32 43.48 -14.40
N CYS A 135 -22.11 42.74 -15.48
CA CYS A 135 -21.77 41.32 -15.41
C CYS A 135 -20.39 41.12 -14.81
N ALA A 136 -20.09 39.90 -14.37
CA ALA A 136 -18.75 39.58 -13.90
C ALA A 136 -17.73 39.79 -15.05
N PRO A 137 -16.45 40.05 -14.75
CA PRO A 137 -15.41 40.08 -15.78
C PRO A 137 -15.43 38.77 -16.59
N GLY A 138 -15.53 38.87 -17.91
CA GLY A 138 -15.65 37.71 -18.82
C GLY A 138 -17.07 37.45 -19.33
N GLU A 139 -18.09 37.95 -18.63
CA GLU A 139 -19.49 37.79 -19.04
C GLU A 139 -20.01 39.01 -19.81
N THR A 140 -20.94 38.77 -20.73
CA THR A 140 -21.63 39.81 -21.50
C THR A 140 -23.10 39.87 -21.10
N ASN A 141 -23.64 41.09 -20.98
CA ASN A 141 -25.05 41.31 -20.73
C ASN A 141 -25.88 41.09 -21.99
N CYS A 142 -26.55 39.95 -22.07
CA CYS A 142 -27.50 39.61 -23.13
C CYS A 142 -28.93 39.83 -22.64
N ALA A 143 -29.44 41.06 -22.84
CA ALA A 143 -30.82 41.47 -22.53
C ALA A 143 -31.22 41.31 -21.05
N GLY A 144 -30.29 41.58 -20.13
CA GLY A 144 -30.52 41.55 -18.68
C GLY A 144 -30.01 40.27 -17.99
N THR A 145 -29.52 39.30 -18.76
CA THR A 145 -28.86 38.10 -18.26
C THR A 145 -27.38 38.15 -18.61
N CYS A 146 -26.52 37.93 -17.63
CA CYS A 146 -25.09 37.80 -17.85
C CYS A 146 -24.78 36.38 -18.29
N VAL A 147 -24.09 36.26 -19.43
CA VAL A 147 -23.71 34.98 -20.05
C VAL A 147 -22.26 35.04 -20.52
N ASP A 148 -21.57 33.91 -20.52
CA ASP A 148 -20.23 33.80 -21.08
C ASP A 148 -20.32 33.47 -22.57
N LEU A 149 -19.98 34.43 -23.43
CA LEU A 149 -20.03 34.24 -24.88
C LEU A 149 -19.01 33.22 -25.38
N GLN A 150 -18.07 32.76 -24.55
CA GLN A 150 -17.07 31.79 -24.95
C GLN A 150 -17.53 30.34 -24.82
N THR A 151 -18.51 30.07 -23.95
CA THR A 151 -18.93 28.72 -23.56
C THR A 151 -20.45 28.51 -23.59
N ASP A 152 -21.25 29.59 -23.62
CA ASP A 152 -22.71 29.49 -23.64
C ASP A 152 -23.21 29.14 -25.06
N GLU A 153 -23.72 27.92 -25.22
CA GLU A 153 -24.29 27.40 -26.48
C GLU A 153 -25.47 28.21 -27.04
N SER A 154 -26.15 28.98 -26.20
CA SER A 154 -27.28 29.84 -26.62
C SER A 154 -26.84 31.26 -26.98
N ASN A 155 -25.58 31.63 -26.72
CA ASN A 155 -25.04 32.97 -26.90
C ASN A 155 -23.60 32.95 -27.45
N CYS A 156 -23.25 31.96 -28.26
CA CYS A 156 -21.88 31.69 -28.63
C CYS A 156 -21.27 32.80 -29.51
N GLY A 157 -20.22 33.46 -29.04
CA GLY A 157 -19.54 34.59 -29.67
C GLY A 157 -20.34 35.89 -29.67
N THR A 158 -21.67 35.83 -29.66
CA THR A 158 -22.57 36.98 -29.58
C THR A 158 -23.93 36.60 -29.00
N CYS A 159 -24.58 37.55 -28.32
CA CYS A 159 -25.88 37.35 -27.69
C CYS A 159 -26.93 36.79 -28.66
N GLY A 160 -27.57 35.68 -28.27
CA GLY A 160 -28.62 35.02 -29.06
C GLY A 160 -28.13 34.22 -30.28
N ASN A 161 -26.81 34.05 -30.44
CA ASN A 161 -26.27 33.10 -31.42
C ASN A 161 -26.27 31.69 -30.81
N VAL A 162 -27.28 30.90 -31.19
CA VAL A 162 -27.47 29.54 -30.69
C VAL A 162 -26.74 28.56 -31.61
N CYS A 163 -25.88 27.71 -31.04
CA CYS A 163 -25.24 26.60 -31.76
C CYS A 163 -26.29 25.55 -32.15
N VAL A 164 -26.20 25.00 -33.36
CA VAL A 164 -27.28 24.16 -33.93
C VAL A 164 -26.74 22.84 -34.44
N GLY A 165 -27.50 21.76 -34.24
CA GLY A 165 -27.18 20.46 -34.84
C GLY A 165 -26.05 19.71 -34.16
N GLY A 166 -26.01 19.69 -32.82
CA GLY A 166 -24.97 19.01 -32.05
C GLY A 166 -23.67 19.82 -31.92
N GLU A 167 -23.72 21.12 -32.22
CA GLU A 167 -22.59 22.01 -32.01
C GLU A 167 -22.55 22.52 -30.57
N ILE A 168 -21.35 22.61 -29.99
CA ILE A 168 -21.10 23.24 -28.69
C ILE A 168 -20.34 24.57 -28.88
N CYS A 169 -20.36 25.43 -27.85
CA CYS A 169 -19.66 26.71 -27.90
C CYS A 169 -18.25 26.61 -27.31
N VAL A 170 -17.22 26.75 -28.15
CA VAL A 170 -15.82 26.75 -27.72
C VAL A 170 -15.14 28.01 -28.23
N GLY A 171 -14.61 28.82 -27.32
CA GLY A 171 -13.92 30.07 -27.66
C GLY A 171 -14.81 31.09 -28.40
N GLY A 172 -16.13 31.00 -28.22
CA GLY A 172 -17.10 31.86 -28.88
C GLY A 172 -17.39 31.51 -30.34
N VAL A 173 -17.06 30.29 -30.76
CA VAL A 173 -17.42 29.75 -32.08
C VAL A 173 -18.20 28.45 -31.87
N CYS A 174 -19.32 28.30 -32.57
CA CYS A 174 -20.02 27.02 -32.61
C CYS A 174 -19.19 26.04 -33.42
N ALA A 175 -18.80 24.93 -32.80
CA ALA A 175 -18.04 23.86 -33.40
C ALA A 175 -18.83 22.55 -33.23
N ALA A 176 -18.74 21.66 -34.21
CA ALA A 176 -19.37 20.35 -34.12
C ALA A 176 -18.69 19.54 -33.02
N ASP A 177 -19.50 18.93 -32.17
CA ASP A 177 -19.15 17.87 -31.21
C ASP A 177 -19.74 16.58 -31.81
N GLY A 178 -18.88 15.76 -32.39
CA GLY A 178 -19.29 14.66 -33.26
C GLY A 178 -19.90 13.47 -32.52
N ASP A 179 -19.55 13.26 -31.26
CA ASP A 179 -20.00 12.15 -30.42
C ASP A 179 -20.82 12.57 -29.19
N GLY A 180 -20.86 13.87 -28.86
CA GLY A 180 -21.70 14.45 -27.83
C GLY A 180 -21.09 14.44 -26.43
N ASP A 181 -19.77 14.34 -26.29
CA ASP A 181 -19.09 14.30 -24.99
C ASP A 181 -18.77 15.69 -24.39
N GLY A 182 -19.00 16.76 -25.17
CA GLY A 182 -18.74 18.14 -24.75
C GLY A 182 -17.34 18.65 -25.11
N TRP A 183 -16.56 17.88 -25.86
CA TRP A 183 -15.31 18.29 -26.48
C TRP A 183 -15.46 18.43 -28.00
N THR A 184 -14.55 19.16 -28.63
CA THR A 184 -14.48 19.28 -30.08
C THR A 184 -13.03 19.15 -30.50
N VAL A 185 -12.77 18.82 -31.76
CA VAL A 185 -11.39 18.82 -32.31
C VAL A 185 -10.64 20.14 -32.03
N GLY A 186 -11.35 21.27 -31.99
CA GLY A 186 -10.75 22.57 -31.68
C GLY A 186 -10.45 22.80 -30.19
N ALA A 187 -11.08 22.03 -29.31
CA ALA A 187 -10.90 22.06 -27.87
C ALA A 187 -9.83 21.07 -27.36
N GLY A 188 -9.31 20.19 -28.22
CA GLY A 188 -8.29 19.20 -27.87
C GLY A 188 -8.73 17.75 -28.01
N ASP A 189 -9.98 17.50 -28.41
CA ASP A 189 -10.47 16.16 -28.74
C ASP A 189 -9.68 15.56 -29.93
N CYS A 190 -9.15 14.37 -29.72
CA CYS A 190 -8.35 13.64 -30.67
C CYS A 190 -9.13 12.57 -31.46
N ASP A 191 -10.34 12.20 -31.04
CA ASP A 191 -11.28 11.35 -31.80
C ASP A 191 -12.75 11.76 -31.58
N ASP A 192 -13.18 12.77 -32.35
CA ASP A 192 -14.55 13.37 -32.42
C ASP A 192 -15.66 12.38 -32.87
N GLY A 193 -15.42 11.08 -32.81
CA GLY A 193 -16.37 10.00 -33.03
C GLY A 193 -16.47 9.00 -31.89
N ASP A 194 -15.67 9.13 -30.83
CA ASP A 194 -15.69 8.28 -29.64
C ASP A 194 -15.74 9.12 -28.35
N PRO A 195 -16.87 9.11 -27.62
CA PRO A 195 -17.08 9.96 -26.45
C PRO A 195 -16.25 9.55 -25.21
N ASN A 196 -15.38 8.54 -25.35
CA ASN A 196 -14.43 8.13 -24.32
C ASN A 196 -13.00 8.61 -24.63
N VAL A 197 -12.79 9.32 -25.75
CA VAL A 197 -11.48 9.79 -26.21
C VAL A 197 -11.49 11.31 -26.23
N ASN A 198 -11.17 11.93 -25.09
CA ASN A 198 -11.18 13.38 -24.92
C ASN A 198 -10.31 13.82 -23.73
N PRO A 199 -9.93 15.11 -23.64
CA PRO A 199 -9.06 15.63 -22.57
C PRO A 199 -9.47 15.39 -21.11
N ASP A 200 -10.73 15.02 -20.83
CA ASP A 200 -11.21 14.73 -19.48
C ASP A 200 -11.41 13.21 -19.25
N ALA A 201 -11.17 12.38 -20.26
CA ALA A 201 -11.27 10.93 -20.15
C ALA A 201 -10.18 10.39 -19.22
N ALA A 202 -10.44 9.21 -18.65
CA ALA A 202 -9.43 8.49 -17.91
C ALA A 202 -8.73 7.52 -18.87
N GLU A 203 -7.41 7.54 -18.86
CA GLU A 203 -6.59 6.63 -19.64
C GLU A 203 -6.88 5.17 -19.34
N VAL A 204 -6.99 4.35 -20.38
CA VAL A 204 -7.26 2.92 -20.30
C VAL A 204 -6.23 2.18 -21.14
N CYS A 205 -5.72 1.05 -20.64
CA CYS A 205 -4.80 0.19 -21.40
C CYS A 205 -5.48 -0.43 -22.65
N ASN A 206 -5.63 0.33 -23.73
CA ASN A 206 -6.34 -0.05 -24.96
C ASN A 206 -5.58 0.38 -26.24
N SER A 207 -4.39 0.97 -26.10
CA SER A 207 -3.56 1.50 -27.18
C SER A 207 -4.15 2.69 -27.94
N ILE A 208 -5.04 3.41 -27.29
CA ILE A 208 -5.58 4.72 -27.68
C ILE A 208 -5.05 5.74 -26.66
N ASP A 209 -4.89 6.97 -27.11
CA ASP A 209 -4.64 8.15 -26.25
C ASP A 209 -6.03 8.63 -25.83
N ASP A 210 -6.58 8.07 -24.75
CA ASP A 210 -7.97 8.32 -24.35
C ASP A 210 -8.12 9.76 -23.80
N ASP A 211 -7.11 10.31 -23.14
CA ASP A 211 -7.10 11.65 -22.55
C ASP A 211 -6.46 12.73 -23.43
N CYS A 212 -6.08 12.37 -24.66
CA CYS A 212 -5.55 13.26 -25.68
C CYS A 212 -4.33 14.09 -25.24
N ASP A 213 -3.50 13.60 -24.30
CA ASP A 213 -2.28 14.27 -23.85
C ASP A 213 -1.04 14.00 -24.74
N ALA A 214 -1.23 13.17 -25.78
CA ALA A 214 -0.23 12.67 -26.73
C ALA A 214 0.68 11.54 -26.20
N SER A 215 0.40 11.06 -24.99
CA SER A 215 0.88 9.77 -24.50
C SER A 215 -0.15 8.69 -24.85
N ILE A 216 0.29 7.44 -24.93
CA ILE A 216 -0.62 6.31 -25.13
C ILE A 216 -0.33 5.36 -23.98
N ASP A 217 -1.37 4.96 -23.24
CA ASP A 217 -1.28 3.95 -22.18
C ASP A 217 -0.17 4.30 -21.14
N GLU A 218 -0.11 5.54 -20.64
CA GLU A 218 0.92 6.03 -19.71
C GLU A 218 0.67 5.63 -18.24
N PRO A 219 1.68 5.82 -17.34
CA PRO A 219 1.57 5.40 -15.95
C PRO A 219 0.40 6.06 -15.20
N GLY A 220 -0.54 5.23 -14.75
CA GLY A 220 -1.82 5.63 -14.16
C GLY A 220 -3.04 5.11 -14.92
N ALA A 221 -2.86 4.50 -16.09
CA ALA A 221 -3.93 3.97 -16.91
C ALA A 221 -4.73 2.87 -16.21
N ILE A 222 -6.03 2.82 -16.48
CA ILE A 222 -6.93 1.78 -15.98
C ILE A 222 -6.61 0.48 -16.70
N GLY A 223 -6.28 -0.56 -15.92
CA GLY A 223 -5.97 -1.88 -16.46
C GLY A 223 -4.47 -2.21 -16.50
N GLU A 224 -3.63 -1.37 -15.90
CA GLU A 224 -2.21 -1.66 -15.75
C GLU A 224 -1.94 -2.99 -15.03
N THR A 225 -0.87 -3.65 -15.46
CA THR A 225 -0.32 -4.83 -14.79
C THR A 225 0.89 -4.39 -13.96
N GLU A 226 1.07 -4.99 -12.78
CA GLU A 226 2.29 -4.84 -11.99
C GLU A 226 3.36 -5.78 -12.55
N TRP A 227 4.50 -5.20 -12.91
CA TRP A 227 5.66 -5.90 -13.47
C TRP A 227 6.82 -5.80 -12.48
N PHE A 228 7.40 -6.94 -12.14
CA PHE A 228 8.53 -7.06 -11.22
C PHE A 228 9.82 -7.11 -12.03
N ALA A 229 10.88 -6.43 -11.58
CA ALA A 229 12.20 -6.58 -12.19
C ALA A 229 12.59 -8.06 -12.17
N ASP A 230 13.10 -8.55 -13.29
CA ASP A 230 13.46 -9.96 -13.52
C ASP A 230 14.82 -9.97 -14.23
N LEU A 231 15.89 -10.11 -13.45
CA LEU A 231 17.27 -9.94 -13.92
C LEU A 231 17.86 -11.21 -14.56
N ASP A 232 17.39 -12.40 -14.18
CA ASP A 232 17.83 -13.67 -14.75
C ASP A 232 16.91 -14.29 -15.81
N ALA A 233 15.71 -13.71 -16.00
CA ALA A 233 14.71 -14.05 -16.99
C ALA A 233 14.06 -15.45 -16.81
N ASP A 234 13.83 -15.87 -15.57
CA ASP A 234 13.14 -17.12 -15.25
C ASP A 234 11.59 -17.01 -15.24
N GLY A 235 11.06 -15.78 -15.24
CA GLY A 235 9.63 -15.48 -15.25
C GLY A 235 9.02 -15.17 -13.88
N PHE A 236 9.83 -15.11 -12.84
CA PHE A 236 9.55 -14.47 -11.56
C PHE A 236 10.43 -13.23 -11.40
N GLY A 237 10.04 -12.31 -10.52
CA GLY A 237 10.83 -11.12 -10.29
C GLY A 237 10.78 -10.63 -8.84
N ASP A 238 11.71 -9.72 -8.53
CA ASP A 238 11.86 -9.12 -7.20
C ASP A 238 10.60 -8.34 -6.79
N SER A 239 9.92 -8.84 -5.75
CA SER A 239 8.73 -8.20 -5.15
C SER A 239 9.01 -6.80 -4.57
N ALA A 240 10.27 -6.47 -4.27
CA ALA A 240 10.67 -5.15 -3.78
C ALA A 240 10.92 -4.13 -4.91
N SER A 241 10.96 -4.57 -6.17
CA SER A 241 11.26 -3.76 -7.33
C SER A 241 10.20 -3.94 -8.43
N SER A 242 9.04 -3.30 -8.26
CA SER A 242 7.93 -3.34 -9.23
C SER A 242 7.61 -1.98 -9.87
N ILE A 243 7.00 -2.04 -11.07
CA ILE A 243 6.42 -0.91 -11.80
C ILE A 243 5.07 -1.30 -12.40
N PHE A 244 4.15 -0.33 -12.52
CA PHE A 244 2.89 -0.53 -13.23
C PHE A 244 3.02 -0.11 -14.70
N ALA A 245 2.55 -0.96 -15.61
CA ALA A 245 2.51 -0.67 -17.05
C ALA A 245 1.46 -1.52 -17.77
N CYS A 246 0.89 -0.99 -18.86
CA CYS A 246 -0.06 -1.71 -19.71
C CYS A 246 0.57 -2.85 -20.53
N SER A 247 1.87 -2.75 -20.83
CA SER A 247 2.63 -3.78 -21.56
C SER A 247 3.94 -4.09 -20.85
N GLN A 248 4.41 -5.33 -20.97
CA GLN A 248 5.63 -5.83 -20.31
C GLN A 248 6.85 -4.95 -20.61
N PRO A 249 7.40 -4.25 -19.60
CA PRO A 249 8.69 -3.58 -19.74
C PRO A 249 9.82 -4.60 -19.93
N PRO A 250 10.94 -4.22 -20.60
CA PRO A 250 12.08 -5.11 -20.74
C PRO A 250 12.66 -5.55 -19.38
N ASN A 251 13.07 -6.81 -19.26
CA ASN A 251 13.63 -7.42 -18.04
C ASN A 251 12.68 -7.34 -16.84
N THR A 252 11.41 -7.68 -17.07
CA THR A 252 10.41 -7.76 -16.00
C THR A 252 9.52 -8.99 -16.18
N ALA A 253 8.92 -9.47 -15.09
CA ALA A 253 7.95 -10.57 -15.06
C ALA A 253 6.62 -10.12 -14.43
N ASP A 254 5.51 -10.79 -14.77
CA ASP A 254 4.19 -10.55 -14.17
C ASP A 254 3.96 -11.36 -12.88
N ASN A 255 4.88 -12.28 -12.55
CA ASN A 255 4.89 -13.02 -11.29
C ASN A 255 5.96 -12.44 -10.38
N GLY A 256 5.56 -11.96 -9.20
CA GLY A 256 6.52 -11.57 -8.17
C GLY A 256 6.86 -12.76 -7.28
N GLY A 257 7.88 -12.58 -6.43
CA GLY A 257 8.17 -13.49 -5.31
C GLY A 257 9.51 -14.19 -5.41
N ASP A 258 10.33 -13.78 -6.37
CA ASP A 258 11.72 -14.20 -6.47
C ASP A 258 12.52 -13.73 -5.25
N CYS A 259 13.25 -14.64 -4.64
CA CYS A 259 14.09 -14.41 -3.48
C CYS A 259 15.59 -14.27 -3.82
N ASP A 260 16.02 -14.60 -5.04
CA ASP A 260 17.32 -14.28 -5.60
C ASP A 260 17.24 -14.01 -7.12
N ASP A 261 16.85 -12.77 -7.47
CA ASP A 261 16.64 -12.25 -8.84
C ASP A 261 17.85 -12.38 -9.79
N ALA A 262 18.98 -12.92 -9.33
CA ALA A 262 20.18 -13.17 -10.13
C ALA A 262 20.42 -14.66 -10.43
N ASP A 263 19.62 -15.58 -9.89
CA ASP A 263 19.74 -17.02 -10.04
C ASP A 263 18.44 -17.68 -10.53
N PRO A 264 18.36 -18.11 -11.80
CA PRO A 264 17.11 -18.60 -12.41
C PRO A 264 16.66 -19.97 -11.87
N ASP A 265 17.46 -20.59 -11.00
CA ASP A 265 17.12 -21.82 -10.28
C ASP A 265 16.47 -21.52 -8.90
N VAL A 266 16.35 -20.24 -8.49
CA VAL A 266 15.81 -19.80 -7.20
C VAL A 266 14.57 -18.92 -7.39
N ASN A 267 13.39 -19.52 -7.44
CA ASN A 267 12.11 -18.83 -7.62
C ASN A 267 10.93 -19.68 -7.11
N PRO A 268 9.73 -19.10 -6.88
CA PRO A 268 8.55 -19.84 -6.40
C PRO A 268 8.12 -21.08 -7.20
N GLY A 269 8.55 -21.22 -8.45
CA GLY A 269 8.30 -22.38 -9.31
C GLY A 269 9.39 -23.44 -9.29
N ALA A 270 10.54 -23.18 -8.68
CA ALA A 270 11.67 -24.08 -8.63
C ALA A 270 11.41 -25.29 -7.71
N ALA A 271 12.20 -26.34 -7.91
CA ALA A 271 12.21 -27.49 -7.02
C ALA A 271 13.41 -27.37 -6.08
N GLU A 272 13.19 -27.67 -4.80
CA GLU A 272 14.29 -27.73 -3.83
C GLU A 272 15.39 -28.67 -4.31
N VAL A 273 16.63 -28.25 -4.14
CA VAL A 273 17.82 -29.08 -4.24
C VAL A 273 18.61 -28.90 -2.96
N CYS A 274 19.23 -29.97 -2.44
CA CYS A 274 20.01 -29.85 -1.19
C CYS A 274 21.30 -29.05 -1.42
N ASN A 275 21.21 -27.72 -1.38
CA ASN A 275 22.28 -26.77 -1.65
C ASN A 275 22.42 -25.67 -0.59
N GLY A 276 21.50 -25.60 0.40
CA GLY A 276 21.49 -24.60 1.46
C GLY A 276 20.77 -23.29 1.09
N ALA A 277 20.11 -23.23 -0.06
CA ALA A 277 19.25 -22.14 -0.51
C ALA A 277 17.77 -22.53 -0.35
N ASP A 278 16.90 -21.52 -0.28
CA ASP A 278 15.45 -21.69 -0.37
C ASP A 278 15.10 -21.56 -1.85
N ASP A 279 15.26 -22.64 -2.62
CA ASP A 279 15.15 -22.56 -4.08
C ASP A 279 13.73 -22.19 -4.51
N ASN A 280 12.70 -22.62 -3.77
CA ASN A 280 11.30 -22.30 -4.11
C ASN A 280 10.69 -21.10 -3.35
N CYS A 281 11.54 -20.32 -2.67
CA CYS A 281 11.17 -19.10 -1.95
C CYS A 281 9.98 -19.26 -0.98
N ASN A 282 9.81 -20.45 -0.36
CA ASN A 282 8.71 -20.72 0.57
C ASN A 282 9.04 -20.41 2.04
N SER A 283 10.20 -19.77 2.29
CA SER A 283 10.79 -19.45 3.60
C SER A 283 11.29 -20.65 4.40
N SER A 284 11.61 -21.70 3.67
CA SER A 284 11.99 -22.99 4.19
C SER A 284 13.15 -23.45 3.28
N THR A 285 14.18 -24.08 3.85
CA THR A 285 15.44 -24.35 3.16
C THR A 285 15.63 -25.85 3.03
N ASP A 286 15.78 -26.33 1.79
CA ASP A 286 16.05 -27.72 1.41
C ASP A 286 15.01 -28.75 1.91
N GLU A 287 13.71 -28.41 1.92
CA GLU A 287 12.67 -29.29 2.48
C GLU A 287 12.54 -30.61 1.73
N GLY A 288 12.81 -31.70 2.44
CA GLY A 288 12.54 -33.06 1.95
C GLY A 288 13.47 -33.52 0.84
N VAL A 289 14.59 -32.82 0.62
CA VAL A 289 15.58 -33.16 -0.42
C VAL A 289 16.96 -33.51 0.12
N CYS A 290 17.36 -33.01 1.30
CA CYS A 290 18.53 -33.53 2.01
C CYS A 290 18.17 -34.89 2.63
N ILE A 291 18.85 -35.95 2.18
CA ILE A 291 18.52 -37.34 2.51
C ILE A 291 19.78 -38.05 2.96
N CYS A 292 19.74 -38.49 4.21
CA CYS A 292 20.74 -39.35 4.78
C CYS A 292 20.89 -40.67 4.00
N GLY A 293 22.14 -41.05 3.72
CA GLY A 293 22.50 -42.28 3.02
C GLY A 293 22.63 -42.11 1.51
N ASN A 294 22.90 -40.90 1.03
CA ASN A 294 23.04 -40.60 -0.40
C ASN A 294 24.51 -40.48 -0.85
N THR A 295 25.47 -40.75 0.03
CA THR A 295 26.93 -40.61 -0.11
C THR A 295 27.49 -39.19 -0.03
N VAL A 296 26.67 -38.20 0.29
CA VAL A 296 27.03 -36.79 0.41
C VAL A 296 26.71 -36.33 1.82
N THR A 297 27.69 -35.79 2.54
CA THR A 297 27.45 -35.26 3.89
C THR A 297 27.05 -33.79 3.81
N GLU A 298 25.81 -33.50 4.19
CA GLU A 298 25.20 -32.17 4.07
C GLU A 298 25.24 -31.43 5.41
N ALA A 299 26.42 -30.93 5.77
CA ALA A 299 26.65 -30.31 7.08
C ALA A 299 25.72 -29.12 7.39
N PHE A 300 25.23 -28.40 6.36
CA PHE A 300 24.26 -27.32 6.53
C PHE A 300 22.86 -27.82 6.91
N ALA A 301 22.50 -29.04 6.49
CA ALA A 301 21.26 -29.72 6.85
C ALA A 301 21.34 -30.48 8.20
N GLY A 302 22.47 -30.38 8.91
CA GLY A 302 22.68 -31.01 10.21
C GLY A 302 23.24 -32.43 10.16
N GLU A 303 23.63 -32.91 8.99
CA GLU A 303 24.32 -34.19 8.84
C GLU A 303 25.74 -34.12 9.40
N THR A 304 26.09 -35.07 10.26
CA THR A 304 27.44 -35.20 10.83
C THR A 304 28.21 -36.37 10.21
N CYS A 305 27.50 -37.28 9.54
CA CYS A 305 28.00 -38.38 8.74
C CYS A 305 27.00 -38.65 7.60
N ASP A 306 27.46 -39.33 6.55
CA ASP A 306 26.62 -40.02 5.55
C ASP A 306 27.45 -41.20 5.03
N ASP A 307 26.89 -42.40 5.01
CA ASP A 307 27.59 -43.62 4.61
C ASP A 307 26.97 -44.32 3.38
N GLY A 308 26.04 -43.64 2.70
CA GLY A 308 25.44 -44.11 1.46
C GLY A 308 24.37 -45.20 1.60
N ASN A 309 23.85 -45.43 2.80
CA ASN A 309 22.83 -46.45 3.01
C ASN A 309 21.79 -46.06 4.10
N ALA A 310 20.80 -46.92 4.33
CA ALA A 310 19.72 -46.69 5.29
C ALA A 310 19.70 -47.71 6.45
N ASN A 311 20.88 -48.18 6.85
CA ASN A 311 21.06 -49.16 7.92
C ASN A 311 21.39 -48.42 9.21
N ASP A 312 20.54 -48.56 10.23
CA ASP A 312 20.77 -47.95 11.53
C ASP A 312 21.86 -48.64 12.37
N ASN A 313 22.51 -49.69 11.87
CA ASN A 313 23.42 -50.52 12.67
C ASN A 313 24.88 -50.45 12.21
N ASP A 314 25.25 -49.39 11.49
CA ASP A 314 26.62 -49.08 11.12
C ASP A 314 27.08 -47.75 11.75
N ASP A 315 28.18 -47.18 11.24
CA ASP A 315 28.79 -45.97 11.83
C ASP A 315 27.90 -44.72 11.70
N CYS A 316 26.89 -44.73 10.83
CA CYS A 316 26.05 -43.59 10.55
C CYS A 316 24.57 -43.97 10.56
N ILE A 317 23.86 -43.57 11.62
CA ILE A 317 22.43 -43.88 11.74
C ILE A 317 21.61 -43.13 10.68
N ASN A 318 20.38 -43.58 10.42
CA ASN A 318 19.44 -43.00 9.45
C ASN A 318 19.07 -41.53 9.71
N ALA A 319 19.41 -41.00 10.89
CA ALA A 319 19.31 -39.59 11.24
C ALA A 319 20.56 -38.77 10.88
N CYS A 320 21.52 -39.37 10.16
CA CYS A 320 22.82 -38.81 9.78
C CYS A 320 23.62 -38.25 10.96
N GLN A 321 23.51 -38.97 12.07
CA GLN A 321 24.32 -38.77 13.26
C GLN A 321 25.30 -39.94 13.38
N VAL A 322 26.50 -39.66 13.89
CA VAL A 322 27.46 -40.73 14.17
C VAL A 322 26.87 -41.68 15.22
N ALA A 323 26.96 -42.98 14.96
CA ALA A 323 26.57 -44.02 15.90
C ALA A 323 27.18 -43.78 17.30
N THR A 324 26.37 -43.93 18.33
CA THR A 324 26.78 -43.64 19.71
C THR A 324 26.40 -44.79 20.63
N CYS A 325 27.39 -45.25 21.38
CA CYS A 325 27.19 -46.28 22.39
C CYS A 325 26.16 -45.91 23.46
N GLY A 326 25.26 -46.83 23.76
CA GLY A 326 24.23 -46.69 24.79
C GLY A 326 22.96 -46.01 24.29
N ASP A 327 22.71 -46.00 22.99
CA ASP A 327 21.52 -45.40 22.37
C ASP A 327 20.36 -46.41 22.18
N GLY A 328 20.60 -47.69 22.48
CA GLY A 328 19.63 -48.78 22.36
C GLY A 328 19.72 -49.54 21.03
N VAL A 329 20.67 -49.18 20.16
CA VAL A 329 20.88 -49.82 18.85
C VAL A 329 22.30 -50.39 18.81
N LEU A 330 22.42 -51.68 18.51
CA LEU A 330 23.72 -52.33 18.37
C LEU A 330 24.34 -52.00 16.99
N HIS A 331 25.36 -51.15 16.97
CA HIS A 331 26.08 -50.73 15.76
C HIS A 331 27.20 -51.70 15.40
N ASN A 332 26.84 -52.85 14.81
CA ASN A 332 27.78 -53.95 14.55
C ASN A 332 28.33 -54.02 13.10
N GLN A 333 28.02 -53.03 12.28
CA GLN A 333 28.56 -52.87 10.92
C GLN A 333 29.44 -51.61 10.87
N GLY A 334 30.39 -51.52 9.92
CA GLY A 334 31.29 -50.35 9.82
C GLY A 334 32.59 -50.45 10.64
N SER A 335 33.19 -49.29 10.93
CA SER A 335 34.50 -49.12 11.57
C SER A 335 34.44 -48.97 13.10
N GLY A 336 33.27 -48.65 13.64
CA GLY A 336 32.96 -48.50 15.06
C GLY A 336 32.13 -49.67 15.61
N THR A 337 32.52 -50.92 15.31
CA THR A 337 31.77 -52.12 15.73
C THR A 337 31.60 -52.19 17.25
N GLU A 338 30.36 -52.01 17.69
CA GLU A 338 29.94 -52.25 19.05
C GLU A 338 29.81 -53.75 19.32
N GLN A 339 30.26 -54.19 20.49
CA GLN A 339 30.11 -55.58 20.93
C GLN A 339 28.80 -55.81 21.68
N CYS A 340 28.23 -54.73 22.23
CA CYS A 340 26.99 -54.67 22.98
C CYS A 340 26.41 -53.26 22.91
N ASP A 341 25.13 -53.11 23.24
CA ASP A 341 24.48 -51.84 23.57
C ASP A 341 23.35 -52.18 24.55
N ASP A 342 23.33 -51.55 25.73
CA ASP A 342 22.30 -51.76 26.77
C ASP A 342 21.39 -50.53 26.98
N GLY A 343 21.39 -49.61 26.02
CA GLY A 343 20.59 -48.39 26.02
C GLY A 343 21.03 -47.34 27.03
N ASN A 344 22.23 -47.46 27.60
CA ASN A 344 22.81 -46.45 28.46
C ASN A 344 24.35 -46.46 28.45
N ALA A 345 24.99 -45.52 29.15
CA ALA A 345 26.46 -45.37 29.21
C ALA A 345 27.03 -45.56 30.63
N ILE A 346 26.35 -46.37 31.45
CA ILE A 346 26.84 -46.77 32.76
C ILE A 346 27.89 -47.87 32.52
N ASN A 347 28.91 -47.91 33.39
CA ASN A 347 29.86 -49.03 33.38
C ASN A 347 29.48 -50.01 34.48
N GLY A 348 29.63 -51.30 34.21
CA GLY A 348 29.46 -52.43 35.12
C GLY A 348 28.06 -53.05 35.10
N ASP A 349 27.20 -52.64 34.17
CA ASP A 349 25.82 -53.13 33.99
C ASP A 349 25.62 -53.96 32.72
N GLY A 350 26.70 -54.38 32.05
CA GLY A 350 26.66 -55.35 30.96
C GLY A 350 27.31 -54.86 29.68
N CYS A 351 27.22 -53.55 29.43
CA CYS A 351 27.92 -52.91 28.34
C CYS A 351 28.65 -51.66 28.85
N SER A 352 29.95 -51.55 28.56
CA SER A 352 30.71 -50.35 28.93
C SER A 352 30.23 -49.13 28.19
N ASP A 353 30.59 -47.95 28.71
CA ASP A 353 30.48 -46.65 28.04
C ASP A 353 31.24 -46.55 26.70
N ALA A 354 32.04 -47.57 26.37
CA ALA A 354 32.76 -47.72 25.12
C ALA A 354 32.28 -48.92 24.28
N CYS A 355 31.11 -49.49 24.60
CA CYS A 355 30.44 -50.58 23.89
C CYS A 355 31.25 -51.87 23.75
N PHE A 356 32.11 -52.10 24.72
CA PHE A 356 32.69 -53.41 25.00
C PHE A 356 31.82 -54.13 26.02
N LEU A 357 31.62 -55.44 25.79
CA LEU A 357 30.94 -56.31 26.75
C LEU A 357 31.66 -56.20 28.09
N GLU A 358 30.92 -55.81 29.12
CA GLU A 358 31.41 -55.76 30.48
C GLU A 358 30.92 -56.96 31.25
N GLY A 359 31.86 -57.80 31.64
CA GLY A 359 31.63 -58.81 32.66
C GLY A 359 32.00 -60.20 32.20
N GLY A 360 33.01 -60.74 32.88
CA GLY A 360 32.84 -62.09 33.37
C GLY A 360 31.79 -62.11 34.50
N SER A 361 31.15 -63.26 34.73
CA SER A 361 30.36 -63.74 35.89
C SER A 361 29.27 -62.84 36.55
N SER A 362 29.16 -61.53 36.28
CA SER A 362 28.25 -60.60 36.98
C SER A 362 27.44 -59.78 35.98
N CYS A 363 26.12 -59.73 36.16
CA CYS A 363 25.23 -58.96 35.30
C CYS A 363 24.12 -58.23 36.05
N VAL A 364 24.55 -57.45 37.05
CA VAL A 364 23.68 -56.62 37.86
C VAL A 364 23.08 -55.52 37.00
N GLY A 365 21.75 -55.52 36.86
CA GLY A 365 21.02 -54.55 36.03
C GLY A 365 20.61 -55.08 34.65
N ILE A 366 21.11 -56.25 34.23
CA ILE A 366 20.78 -56.86 32.94
C ILE A 366 19.47 -57.68 33.03
N PRO A 367 18.52 -57.56 32.06
CA PRO A 367 17.34 -58.40 32.00
C PRO A 367 17.65 -59.91 31.90
N ASP A 368 16.78 -60.73 32.48
CA ASP A 368 16.90 -62.18 32.36
C ASP A 368 16.84 -62.64 30.89
N GLY A 369 17.78 -63.50 30.49
CA GLY A 369 17.89 -64.06 29.14
C GLY A 369 18.83 -63.32 28.18
N THR A 370 19.41 -62.20 28.61
CA THR A 370 20.44 -61.47 27.85
C THR A 370 21.77 -62.25 27.87
N LEU A 371 22.55 -62.20 26.78
CA LEU A 371 23.84 -62.88 26.70
C LEU A 371 24.86 -62.26 27.67
N CYS A 372 25.63 -63.12 28.32
CA CYS A 372 26.77 -62.75 29.17
C CYS A 372 27.88 -63.82 29.03
N ASP A 373 28.98 -63.70 29.78
CA ASP A 373 30.03 -64.73 29.86
C ASP A 373 30.31 -65.01 31.34
N ASP A 374 30.14 -66.25 31.81
CA ASP A 374 30.37 -66.58 33.22
C ASP A 374 31.84 -66.91 33.55
N ALA A 375 32.72 -66.74 32.55
CA ALA A 375 34.12 -67.12 32.52
C ALA A 375 34.38 -68.63 32.59
N ASP A 376 33.37 -69.46 32.33
CA ASP A 376 33.50 -70.88 32.05
C ASP A 376 33.34 -71.13 30.55
N ALA A 377 34.46 -71.30 29.86
CA ALA A 377 34.48 -71.59 28.42
C ALA A 377 33.76 -72.91 28.05
N CYS A 378 33.36 -73.70 29.04
CA CYS A 378 32.68 -74.98 28.87
C CYS A 378 31.16 -74.89 29.00
N THR A 379 30.59 -73.70 29.09
CA THR A 379 29.14 -73.48 29.04
C THR A 379 28.80 -72.42 28.01
N VAL A 380 27.89 -72.73 27.08
CA VAL A 380 27.45 -71.77 26.04
C VAL A 380 26.00 -72.03 25.57
N PRO A 381 25.26 -70.99 25.12
CA PRO A 381 25.49 -69.57 25.41
C PRO A 381 25.10 -69.26 26.86
N ASP A 382 25.90 -68.44 27.55
CA ASP A 382 25.58 -68.02 28.93
C ASP A 382 24.55 -66.90 28.92
N GLN A 383 23.71 -66.90 29.95
CA GLN A 383 22.59 -65.97 30.02
C GLN A 383 22.47 -65.40 31.43
N CYS A 384 22.04 -64.15 31.49
CA CYS A 384 21.69 -63.53 32.74
C CYS A 384 20.45 -64.15 33.35
N GLN A 385 20.56 -64.48 34.63
CA GLN A 385 19.44 -64.93 35.42
C GLN A 385 19.57 -64.38 36.84
N SER A 386 18.62 -63.51 37.21
CA SER A 386 18.59 -62.86 38.52
C SER A 386 19.91 -62.15 38.85
N GLU A 387 20.37 -61.30 37.93
CA GLU A 387 21.56 -60.43 38.06
C GLU A 387 22.93 -61.17 38.13
N ILE A 388 22.94 -62.47 37.86
CA ILE A 388 24.14 -63.30 37.82
C ILE A 388 24.25 -63.92 36.43
N CYS A 389 25.46 -63.95 35.86
CA CYS A 389 25.69 -64.66 34.63
C CYS A 389 25.73 -66.16 34.92
N VAL A 390 24.86 -66.92 34.26
CA VAL A 390 24.73 -68.36 34.47
C VAL A 390 25.15 -69.08 33.20
N GLY A 391 26.11 -70.00 33.38
CA GLY A 391 26.56 -70.93 32.36
C GLY A 391 25.41 -71.61 31.61
N GLY A 392 25.49 -71.56 30.28
CA GLY A 392 24.58 -72.25 29.36
C GLY A 392 24.70 -73.78 29.38
N ALA A 393 24.38 -74.41 28.25
CA ALA A 393 24.53 -75.85 28.13
C ALA A 393 26.02 -76.24 28.11
N PRO A 394 26.41 -77.40 28.69
CA PRO A 394 27.79 -77.87 28.61
C PRO A 394 28.28 -77.97 27.17
N LEU A 395 29.41 -77.32 26.89
CA LEU A 395 30.10 -77.37 25.61
C LEU A 395 30.58 -78.81 25.37
N VAL A 396 30.07 -79.42 24.31
CA VAL A 396 30.51 -80.74 23.88
C VAL A 396 31.78 -80.56 23.05
N CYS A 397 32.92 -80.80 23.69
CA CYS A 397 34.21 -80.86 23.04
C CYS A 397 34.37 -82.26 22.44
N ASP A 398 34.18 -82.38 21.13
CA ASP A 398 34.44 -83.57 20.33
C ASP A 398 35.14 -83.08 19.06
N ASP A 399 36.40 -83.46 18.87
CA ASP A 399 37.17 -83.12 17.66
C ASP A 399 37.08 -84.24 16.60
N ASP A 400 36.10 -85.13 16.75
CA ASP A 400 35.90 -86.33 15.93
C ASP A 400 37.15 -87.25 15.90
N ASN A 401 38.09 -87.07 16.83
CA ASN A 401 39.31 -87.84 16.92
C ASN A 401 39.26 -88.82 18.10
N ILE A 402 38.97 -90.07 17.79
CA ILE A 402 38.95 -91.15 18.80
C ILE A 402 40.29 -91.39 19.53
N CYS A 403 41.40 -90.84 19.02
CA CYS A 403 42.72 -90.94 19.61
C CYS A 403 43.08 -89.79 20.54
N THR A 404 42.16 -88.85 20.75
CA THR A 404 42.22 -87.87 21.81
C THR A 404 41.24 -88.23 22.92
N THR A 405 41.52 -87.69 24.10
CA THR A 405 40.52 -87.55 25.14
C THR A 405 40.05 -86.13 25.08
N ASP A 406 38.75 -85.99 24.88
CA ASP A 406 38.14 -84.70 24.64
C ASP A 406 37.55 -84.27 25.98
N SER A 407 38.14 -83.20 26.48
CA SER A 407 37.76 -82.61 27.76
C SER A 407 37.55 -81.14 27.55
N CYS A 408 36.71 -80.55 28.38
CA CYS A 408 36.60 -79.11 28.41
C CYS A 408 37.27 -78.60 29.68
N ASP A 409 38.24 -77.71 29.51
CA ASP A 409 38.89 -76.97 30.59
C ASP A 409 38.13 -75.64 30.77
N PRO A 410 37.60 -75.33 31.96
CA PRO A 410 36.81 -74.12 32.19
C PRO A 410 37.52 -72.81 31.84
N VAL A 411 38.85 -72.80 31.79
CA VAL A 411 39.66 -71.61 31.48
C VAL A 411 40.08 -71.58 30.02
N THR A 412 40.46 -72.72 29.43
CA THR A 412 41.00 -72.76 28.05
C THR A 412 40.05 -73.34 27.00
N GLY A 413 38.84 -73.74 27.39
CA GLY A 413 37.84 -74.33 26.50
C GLY A 413 38.17 -75.78 26.15
N CYS A 414 37.85 -76.22 24.93
CA CYS A 414 38.09 -77.60 24.52
C CYS A 414 39.58 -77.96 24.50
N VAL A 415 39.94 -78.97 25.30
CA VAL A 415 41.28 -79.55 25.41
C VAL A 415 41.24 -80.99 24.93
N PHE A 416 41.95 -81.22 23.83
CA PHE A 416 42.10 -82.54 23.20
C PHE A 416 43.47 -83.11 23.57
N THR A 417 43.49 -84.10 24.47
CA THR A 417 44.75 -84.72 24.92
C THR A 417 44.97 -86.05 24.23
N ASN A 418 46.09 -86.18 23.50
CA ASN A 418 46.43 -87.40 22.79
C ASN A 418 46.56 -88.60 23.75
N LEU A 419 45.92 -89.71 23.36
CA LEU A 419 46.02 -90.97 24.07
C LEU A 419 47.42 -91.60 23.92
N PRO A 420 47.87 -92.43 24.88
CA PRO A 420 49.16 -93.10 24.80
C PRO A 420 49.32 -93.94 23.53
N ASN A 421 50.54 -93.96 23.00
CA ASN A 421 50.89 -94.76 21.83
C ASN A 421 50.56 -96.25 22.06
N GLY A 422 49.81 -96.86 21.13
CA GLY A 422 49.34 -98.24 21.25
C GLY A 422 47.94 -98.42 21.87
N THR A 423 47.24 -97.33 22.20
CA THR A 423 45.83 -97.41 22.65
C THR A 423 44.95 -97.87 21.48
N SER A 424 44.06 -98.85 21.72
CA SER A 424 43.21 -99.41 20.66
C SER A 424 42.11 -98.42 20.24
N CYS A 425 42.04 -98.09 18.95
CA CYS A 425 41.11 -97.08 18.42
C CYS A 425 40.16 -97.59 17.31
N GLY A 426 40.03 -98.92 17.19
CA GLY A 426 39.10 -99.56 16.24
C GLY A 426 39.72 -99.82 14.86
N PRO A 427 39.02 -100.54 13.96
CA PRO A 427 39.65 -101.15 12.79
C PRO A 427 39.75 -100.25 11.53
N SER A 428 39.28 -98.99 11.53
CA SER A 428 39.31 -98.16 10.30
C SER A 428 38.93 -96.70 10.53
N GLY A 429 39.90 -95.84 10.85
CA GLY A 429 39.77 -94.38 10.83
C GLY A 429 41.12 -93.73 10.52
N GLU A 430 41.13 -92.55 9.90
CA GLU A 430 42.33 -91.84 9.41
C GLU A 430 43.37 -91.48 10.50
N VAL A 431 43.00 -91.62 11.79
CA VAL A 431 43.84 -91.27 12.96
C VAL A 431 44.48 -92.49 13.66
N CYS A 432 44.18 -93.70 13.19
CA CYS A 432 44.76 -94.96 13.69
C CYS A 432 45.81 -95.51 12.72
N ASP A 433 46.84 -96.18 13.22
CA ASP A 433 47.72 -96.97 12.36
C ASP A 433 46.95 -98.13 11.70
N GLY A 434 47.54 -98.71 10.65
CA GLY A 434 46.98 -99.88 9.96
C GLY A 434 46.84 -101.13 10.84
N ALA A 435 47.21 -101.06 12.13
CA ALA A 435 47.03 -102.10 13.14
C ALA A 435 45.92 -101.76 14.18
N GLY A 436 45.21 -100.62 14.03
CA GLY A 436 44.10 -100.22 14.89
C GLY A 436 44.51 -99.59 16.22
N THR A 437 45.69 -98.96 16.26
CA THR A 437 46.21 -98.27 17.44
C THR A 437 46.52 -96.80 17.19
N CYS A 438 46.35 -95.96 18.22
CA CYS A 438 46.63 -94.53 18.13
C CYS A 438 48.12 -94.27 17.91
N LEU A 439 48.41 -93.46 16.90
CA LEU A 439 49.73 -92.90 16.65
C LEU A 439 49.80 -91.54 17.36
N ALA A 440 50.92 -91.27 18.04
CA ALA A 440 51.18 -89.94 18.59
C ALA A 440 51.24 -88.90 17.45
N PRO A 441 50.92 -87.61 17.71
CA PRO A 441 51.03 -86.53 16.73
C PRO A 441 52.45 -86.36 16.19
#